data_AF-A0A413IWI9-F1
#
_entry.id   AF-A0A413IWI9-F1
#
_cell.length_a   1.000
_cell.length_b   1.000
_cell.length_c   1.000
_cell.angle_alpha   90.00
_cell.angle_beta   90.00
_cell.angle_gamma   90.00
#
_symmetry.space_group_name_H-M   'P 1'
#
loop_
_entity.id
_entity.type
_entity.pdbx_description
1 polymer ?
#
loop_
_entity_poly.entity_id
_entity_poly.type
_entity_poly.pdbx_seq_one_letter_code
_entity_poly.pdbx_strand_id
1 'polypeptide(L)'
;MKNDKYNKVICQLIRSNYYADDLKALKLIYERLVIEGVIDEFQFDMELWNEFKEKIPFSHTSYLMYFKDSNSKIDFSVVMLLQEKYPYFMGIINERKH
;
A
#
# COMPACT_ATOMS: atom_id res chain seq x y z
N MET A 1 -9.25 21.96 -9.62
CA MET A 1 -8.85 22.03 -11.05
C MET A 1 -7.40 21.64 -11.34
N LYS A 2 -6.35 22.31 -10.79
CA LYS A 2 -4.96 21.84 -11.01
C LYS A 2 -4.67 20.51 -10.30
N ASN A 3 -5.05 20.37 -9.03
CA ASN A 3 -4.82 19.15 -8.25
C ASN A 3 -5.52 17.89 -8.81
N ASP A 4 -6.70 18.01 -9.43
CA ASP A 4 -7.44 16.82 -9.88
C ASP A 4 -6.73 16.07 -11.01
N LYS A 5 -6.05 16.78 -11.90
CA LYS A 5 -5.26 16.15 -12.97
C LYS A 5 -4.03 15.44 -12.41
N TYR A 6 -3.32 16.06 -11.47
CA TYR A 6 -2.16 15.44 -10.82
C TYR A 6 -2.57 14.21 -10.00
N ASN A 7 -3.64 14.32 -9.21
CA ASN A 7 -4.20 13.20 -8.45
C ASN A 7 -4.58 12.04 -9.36
N LYS A 8 -5.24 12.33 -10.50
CA LYS A 8 -5.60 11.30 -11.48
C LYS A 8 -4.37 10.60 -12.05
N VAL A 9 -3.32 11.34 -12.40
CA VAL A 9 -2.07 10.77 -12.94
C VAL A 9 -1.37 9.91 -11.89
N ILE A 10 -1.27 10.37 -10.64
CA ILE A 10 -0.71 9.59 -9.53
C ILE A 10 -1.49 8.29 -9.35
N CYS A 11 -2.83 8.37 -9.32
CA CYS A 11 -3.68 7.19 -9.18
C CYS A 11 -3.51 6.19 -10.33
N GLN A 12 -3.36 6.67 -11.57
CA GLN A 12 -3.10 5.82 -12.72
C GLN A 12 -1.71 5.18 -12.67
N LEU A 13 -0.70 5.90 -12.19
CA LEU A 13 0.66 5.39 -12.03
C LEU A 13 0.69 4.26 -11.00
N ILE A 14 0.03 4.43 -9.85
CA ILE A 14 -0.08 3.38 -8.82
C ILE A 14 -0.75 2.13 -9.41
N ARG A 15 -1.94 2.29 -10.05
CA ARG A 15 -2.66 1.17 -10.65
C ARG A 15 -1.83 0.42 -11.69
N SER A 16 -1.16 1.15 -12.58
CA SER A 16 -0.37 0.54 -13.66
C SER A 16 0.78 -0.30 -13.11
N ASN A 17 1.51 0.22 -12.11
CA ASN A 17 2.60 -0.52 -11.46
C ASN A 17 2.10 -1.66 -10.58
N TYR A 18 0.92 -1.51 -9.96
CA TYR A 18 0.28 -2.57 -9.17
C TYR A 18 -0.08 -3.78 -10.05
N TYR A 19 -0.74 -3.56 -11.19
CA TYR A 19 -1.10 -4.65 -12.11
C TYR A 19 0.09 -5.22 -12.88
N ALA A 20 1.17 -4.45 -13.05
CA ALA A 20 2.45 -4.95 -13.55
C ALA A 20 3.28 -5.68 -12.46
N ASP A 21 2.81 -5.65 -11.20
CA ASP A 21 3.48 -6.23 -10.04
C ASP A 21 4.92 -5.74 -9.83
N ASP A 22 5.18 -4.48 -10.19
CA ASP A 22 6.47 -3.80 -10.03
C ASP A 22 6.61 -3.22 -8.61
N LEU A 23 7.01 -4.08 -7.67
CA LEU A 23 7.20 -3.68 -6.26
C LEU A 23 8.23 -2.59 -6.08
N LYS A 24 9.27 -2.54 -6.92
CA LYS A 24 10.33 -1.54 -6.79
C LYS A 24 9.79 -0.17 -7.14
N ALA A 25 9.03 -0.06 -8.23
CA ALA A 25 8.36 1.17 -8.59
C ALA A 25 7.31 1.58 -7.54
N LEU A 26 6.49 0.63 -7.07
CA LEU A 26 5.47 0.91 -6.06
C LEU A 26 6.06 1.41 -4.73
N LYS A 27 7.17 0.81 -4.28
CA LYS A 27 7.89 1.26 -3.08
C LYS A 27 8.38 2.70 -3.23
N LEU A 28 9.01 3.03 -4.36
CA LEU A 28 9.47 4.39 -4.63
C LEU A 28 8.33 5.40 -4.71
N ILE A 29 7.20 5.01 -5.30
CA ILE A 29 5.99 5.85 -5.35
C ILE A 29 5.47 6.09 -3.92
N TYR A 30 5.34 5.04 -3.11
CA TYR A 30 4.91 5.14 -1.71
C TYR A 30 5.81 6.10 -0.92
N GLU A 31 7.13 5.87 -0.92
CA GLU A 31 8.11 6.69 -0.20
C GLU A 31 8.01 8.16 -0.60
N ARG A 32 7.86 8.44 -1.91
CA ARG A 32 7.73 9.81 -2.38
C ARG A 32 6.42 10.46 -1.92
N LEU A 33 5.30 9.74 -1.95
CA LEU A 33 4.01 10.27 -1.51
C LEU A 33 4.00 10.60 -0.02
N VAL A 34 4.69 9.80 0.81
CA VAL A 34 4.87 10.08 2.25
C VAL A 34 5.75 11.31 2.46
N ILE A 35 6.91 11.40 1.79
CA ILE A 35 7.85 12.54 1.90
C ILE A 35 7.16 13.87 1.54
N GLU A 36 6.33 13.87 0.50
CA GLU A 36 5.60 15.05 0.05
C GLU A 36 4.31 15.30 0.85
N GLY A 37 4.00 14.46 1.85
CA GLY A 37 2.81 14.56 2.69
C GLY A 37 1.50 14.43 1.90
N VAL A 38 1.49 13.62 0.83
CA VAL A 38 0.30 13.30 0.03
C VAL A 38 -0.54 12.22 0.71
N ILE A 39 0.14 11.26 1.34
CA ILE A 39 -0.45 10.24 2.21
C ILE A 39 0.34 10.19 3.53
N ASP A 40 -0.31 9.73 4.59
CA ASP A 40 0.38 9.45 5.84
C ASP A 40 1.28 8.21 5.71
N GLU A 41 2.35 8.14 6.51
CA GLU A 41 3.13 6.91 6.66
C GLU A 41 2.24 5.80 7.23
N PHE A 42 2.26 4.64 6.58
CA PHE A 42 1.38 3.55 6.99
C PHE A 42 1.74 2.99 8.36
N GLN A 43 0.74 2.90 9.23
CA GLN A 43 0.88 2.31 10.55
C GLN A 43 0.37 0.86 10.50
N PHE A 44 1.29 -0.10 10.40
CA PHE A 44 0.99 -1.54 10.33
C PHE A 44 1.17 -2.19 11.71
N ASP A 45 0.13 -2.85 12.20
CA ASP A 45 0.11 -3.53 13.48
C ASP A 45 0.85 -4.87 13.42
N MET A 46 2.13 -4.83 13.77
CA MET A 46 3.01 -5.99 13.79
C MET A 46 2.67 -6.98 14.91
N GLU A 47 2.06 -6.54 16.00
CA GLU A 47 1.66 -7.42 17.10
C GLU A 47 0.47 -8.28 16.66
N LEU A 48 -0.57 -7.63 16.13
CA LEU A 48 -1.73 -8.30 15.58
C LEU A 48 -1.36 -9.19 14.39
N TRP A 49 -0.46 -8.73 13.51
CA TRP A 49 0.08 -9.55 12.42
C TRP A 49 0.70 -10.84 12.92
N ASN A 50 1.59 -10.77 13.91
CA ASN A 50 2.28 -11.96 14.43
C ASN A 50 1.33 -12.93 15.13
N GLU A 51 0.25 -12.45 15.75
CA GLU A 51 -0.74 -13.29 16.41
C GLU A 51 -1.64 -14.08 15.43
N PHE A 52 -1.95 -13.48 14.27
CA PHE A 52 -2.99 -13.97 13.36
C PHE A 52 -2.51 -14.45 12.00
N LYS A 53 -1.27 -14.16 11.58
CA LYS A 53 -0.73 -14.55 10.26
C LYS A 53 -0.81 -16.05 9.95
N GLU A 54 -0.81 -16.90 10.97
CA GLU A 54 -0.92 -18.36 10.82
C GLU A 54 -2.36 -18.89 10.94
N LYS A 55 -3.29 -18.07 11.46
CA LYS A 55 -4.68 -18.46 11.78
C LYS A 55 -5.67 -18.04 10.71
N ILE A 56 -5.34 -17.03 9.90
CA ILE A 56 -6.22 -16.47 8.88
C ILE A 56 -5.74 -16.93 7.51
N PRO A 57 -6.58 -17.60 6.69
CA PRO A 57 -6.23 -17.93 5.32
C PRO A 57 -5.79 -16.67 4.56
N PHE A 58 -4.60 -16.73 3.97
CA PHE A 58 -4.04 -15.64 3.19
C PHE A 58 -5.00 -15.26 2.06
N SER A 59 -5.55 -14.05 2.11
CA SER A 59 -6.28 -13.45 0.99
C SER A 59 -5.77 -12.03 0.75
N HIS A 60 -5.86 -11.56 -0.48
CA HIS A 60 -5.38 -10.25 -0.92
C HIS A 60 -5.89 -9.08 -0.06
N THR A 61 -7.08 -9.21 0.56
CA THR A 61 -7.66 -8.18 1.42
C THR A 61 -7.38 -8.35 2.91
N SER A 62 -6.82 -9.49 3.35
CA SER A 62 -6.59 -9.77 4.77
C SER A 62 -5.59 -8.80 5.40
N TYR A 63 -4.67 -8.21 4.63
CA TYR A 63 -3.66 -7.29 5.18
C TYR A 63 -4.23 -5.97 5.69
N LEU A 64 -5.37 -5.54 5.14
CA LEU A 64 -5.96 -4.25 5.43
C LEU A 64 -6.38 -4.12 6.89
N MET A 65 -6.76 -5.22 7.55
CA MET A 65 -7.16 -5.21 8.97
C MET A 65 -6.01 -4.92 9.94
N TYR A 66 -4.76 -5.02 9.47
CA TYR A 66 -3.59 -4.68 10.27
C TYR A 66 -3.16 -3.22 10.10
N PHE A 67 -3.76 -2.46 9.17
CA PHE A 67 -3.47 -1.05 9.04
C PHE A 67 -4.40 -0.23 9.93
N LYS A 68 -3.84 0.76 10.62
CA LYS A 68 -4.65 1.82 11.23
C LYS A 68 -5.16 2.78 10.15
N ASP A 69 -6.22 3.51 10.48
CA ASP A 69 -6.74 4.56 9.61
C ASP A 69 -5.63 5.52 9.19
N SER A 70 -5.63 5.89 7.91
CA SER A 70 -4.64 6.80 7.32
C SER A 70 -5.34 7.87 6.51
N ASN A 71 -4.81 9.09 6.54
CA ASN A 71 -5.31 10.16 5.70
C ASN A 71 -4.61 10.13 4.33
N SER A 72 -5.36 10.56 3.32
CA SER A 72 -4.87 10.65 1.95
C SER A 72 -5.47 11.87 1.25
N LYS A 73 -4.63 12.56 0.47
CA LYS A 73 -5.06 13.64 -0.43
C LYS A 73 -5.44 13.14 -1.83
N ILE A 74 -5.32 11.83 -2.05
CA ILE A 74 -5.72 11.11 -3.27
C ILE A 74 -6.75 10.03 -2.95
N ASP A 75 -7.34 9.44 -4.00
CA ASP A 75 -8.35 8.38 -3.88
C ASP A 75 -7.87 7.25 -2.95
N PHE A 76 -8.56 7.08 -1.82
CA PHE A 76 -8.20 6.10 -0.79
C PHE A 76 -8.22 4.67 -1.34
N SER A 77 -9.11 4.35 -2.28
CA SER A 77 -9.15 3.02 -2.90
C SER A 77 -7.86 2.67 -3.65
N VAL A 78 -7.13 3.68 -4.12
CA VAL A 78 -5.83 3.51 -4.78
C VAL A 78 -4.70 3.39 -3.76
N VAL A 79 -4.79 4.09 -2.63
CA VAL A 79 -3.84 3.96 -1.51
C VAL A 79 -3.88 2.54 -0.93
N MET A 80 -5.06 1.91 -0.88
CA MET A 80 -5.19 0.51 -0.45
C MET A 80 -4.37 -0.47 -1.30
N LEU A 81 -4.12 -0.17 -2.59
CA LEU A 81 -3.25 -0.99 -3.44
C LEU A 81 -1.78 -0.93 -2.97
N LEU A 82 -1.34 0.22 -2.45
CA LEU A 82 -0.02 0.34 -1.82
C LEU A 82 0.01 -0.37 -0.47
N GLN A 83 -1.05 -0.27 0.33
CA GLN A 83 -1.15 -0.98 1.62
C GLN A 83 -1.09 -2.50 1.45
N GLU A 84 -1.74 -3.06 0.42
CA GLU A 84 -1.66 -4.49 0.12
C GLU A 84 -0.22 -4.94 -0.17
N LYS A 85 0.57 -4.10 -0.84
CA LYS A 85 1.95 -4.40 -1.23
C LYS A 85 2.98 -4.00 -0.17
N TYR A 86 2.59 -3.20 0.83
CA TYR A 86 3.47 -2.66 1.87
C TYR A 86 4.23 -3.72 2.68
N PRO A 87 3.64 -4.88 3.08
CA PRO A 87 4.40 -5.93 3.76
C PRO A 87 5.60 -6.43 2.95
N TYR A 88 5.54 -6.40 1.62
CA TYR A 88 6.66 -6.75 0.75
C TYR A 88 7.70 -5.62 0.68
N PHE A 89 7.28 -4.35 0.68
CA PHE A 89 8.21 -3.20 0.68
C PHE A 89 9.13 -3.20 1.91
N MET A 90 8.56 -3.65 3.03
CA MET A 90 9.20 -3.67 4.35
C MET A 90 9.86 -5.02 4.67
N GLY A 91 9.80 -6.01 3.77
CA GLY A 91 10.38 -7.34 4.00
C GLY A 91 9.70 -8.14 5.10
N ILE A 92 8.47 -7.80 5.46
CA ILE A 92 7.64 -8.54 6.43
C ILE A 92 7.24 -9.90 5.83
N ILE A 93 7.05 -9.95 4.51
CA ILE A 93 6.74 -11.15 3.74
C ILE A 93 7.79 -11.33 2.66
N ASN A 94 8.46 -12.48 2.66
CA ASN A 94 9.52 -12.81 1.71
C ASN A 94 9.08 -13.72 0.55
N GLU A 95 7.85 -14.24 0.56
CA GLU A 95 7.38 -15.20 -0.44
C GLU A 95 6.28 -14.60 -1.31
N ARG A 96 6.56 -14.42 -2.61
CA ARG A 96 5.49 -14.57 -3.61
C ARG A 96 5.38 -16.06 -3.88
N LYS A 97 4.40 -16.73 -3.27
CA LYS A 97 3.95 -18.02 -3.81
C LYS A 97 3.28 -17.70 -5.14
N HIS A 98 4.00 -18.02 -6.22
CA HIS A 98 3.47 -18.09 -7.58
C HIS A 98 2.37 -19.15 -7.67
#